data_AF-A0A7L1L7N1-F1
#
_entry.id   AF-A0A7L1L7N1-F1
#
_cell.length_a   1.000
_cell.length_b   1.000
_cell.length_c   1.000
_cell.angle_alpha   90.00
_cell.angle_beta   90.00
_cell.angle_gamma   90.00
#
_symmetry.space_group_name_H-M   'P 1'
#
loop_
_entity.id
_entity.type
_entity.pdbx_description
1 polymer ?
#
loop_
_entity_poly.entity_id
_entity_poly.type
_entity_poly.pdbx_seq_one_letter_code
_entity_poly.pdbx_strand_id
1 'polypeptide(L)'
;SSFSVLKQCKDVELSFSDVTGKPEVFKGTKKGMLYLTPYRMIFVSKGKDPMLSFMMPFYLVKGCSIEQPVFSANYIKGQIQAEAGGM
;
A
#
# COMPACT_ATOMS: atom_id res chain seq x y z
N SER A 1 -9.60 1.12 -23.49
CA SER A 1 -9.33 0.01 -22.57
C SER A 1 -9.92 0.35 -21.22
N SER A 2 -10.88 -0.42 -20.71
CA SER A 2 -11.47 -0.15 -19.39
C SER A 2 -10.46 -0.56 -18.31
N PHE A 3 -10.05 0.38 -17.46
CA PHE A 3 -9.39 0.02 -16.21
C PHE A 3 -10.41 -0.71 -15.34
N SER A 4 -10.28 -2.03 -15.19
CA SER A 4 -11.15 -2.82 -14.31
C SER A 4 -10.64 -2.76 -12.88
N VAL A 5 -11.51 -2.34 -11.97
CA VAL A 5 -11.30 -2.48 -10.53
C VAL A 5 -11.83 -3.86 -10.14
N LEU A 6 -10.96 -4.70 -9.60
CA LEU A 6 -11.32 -6.03 -9.09
C LEU A 6 -11.96 -5.93 -7.71
N LYS A 7 -11.44 -5.05 -6.85
CA LYS A 7 -11.94 -4.86 -5.50
C LYS A 7 -11.65 -3.46 -4.99
N GLN A 8 -12.56 -2.96 -4.17
CA GLN A 8 -12.41 -1.72 -3.42
C GLN A 8 -12.55 -2.03 -1.93
N CYS A 9 -11.56 -1.64 -1.12
CA CYS A 9 -11.58 -1.77 0.33
C CYS A 9 -11.53 -0.37 0.95
N LYS A 10 -12.49 -0.07 1.83
CA LYS A 10 -12.54 1.20 2.57
C LYS A 10 -11.81 1.05 3.91
N ASP A 11 -11.36 2.18 4.45
CA ASP A 11 -10.78 2.30 5.79
C ASP A 11 -9.58 1.36 6.02
N VAL A 12 -8.73 1.23 4.99
CA VAL A 12 -7.49 0.45 5.05
C VAL A 12 -6.39 1.27 5.72
N GLU A 13 -5.62 0.61 6.57
CA GLU A 13 -4.39 1.15 7.16
C GLU A 13 -3.15 0.63 6.40
N LEU A 14 -2.25 1.53 6.02
CA LEU A 14 -1.01 1.25 5.32
C LEU A 14 0.17 1.87 6.07
N SER A 15 1.24 1.11 6.29
CA SER A 15 2.46 1.59 6.95
C SER A 15 3.70 1.05 6.25
N PHE A 16 4.81 1.80 6.33
CA PHE A 16 6.10 1.43 5.78
C PHE A 16 7.13 1.36 6.91
N SER A 17 7.69 0.16 7.15
CA SER A 17 8.68 -0.06 8.23
C SER A 17 10.11 0.30 7.81
N ASP A 18 10.48 -0.06 6.58
CA ASP A 18 11.88 -0.11 6.13
C ASP A 18 12.10 0.80 4.91
N VAL A 19 11.97 2.11 5.12
CA VAL A 19 12.24 3.13 4.09
C VAL A 19 13.57 3.84 4.38
N THR A 20 14.55 3.65 3.49
CA THR A 20 15.85 4.34 3.58
C THR A 20 15.65 5.85 3.51
N GLY A 21 16.28 6.59 4.43
CA GLY A 21 16.16 8.06 4.52
C GLY A 21 14.84 8.57 5.13
N LYS A 22 13.89 7.68 5.46
CA LYS A 22 12.58 7.97 6.08
C LYS A 22 11.95 9.32 5.67
N PRO A 23 11.64 9.54 4.38
CA PRO A 23 10.91 10.73 3.95
C PRO A 23 9.61 10.88 4.74
N GLU A 24 9.24 12.12 5.10
CA GLU A 24 8.06 12.37 5.93
C GLU A 24 6.77 11.80 5.35
N VAL A 25 6.68 11.74 4.02
CA VAL A 25 5.56 11.16 3.28
C VAL A 25 5.29 9.70 3.67
N PHE A 26 6.32 8.90 3.97
CA PHE A 26 6.17 7.48 4.32
C PHE A 26 6.08 7.20 5.83
N LYS A 27 6.21 8.23 6.68
CA LYS A 27 6.18 8.04 8.14
C LYS A 27 4.77 7.75 8.65
N GLY A 28 4.68 6.85 9.62
CA GLY A 28 3.46 6.53 10.37
C GLY A 28 2.47 5.66 9.59
N THR A 29 1.26 5.53 10.15
CA THR A 29 0.16 4.78 9.56
C THR A 29 -0.75 5.71 8.76
N LYS A 30 -1.01 5.32 7.51
CA LYS A 30 -1.84 6.04 6.54
C LYS A 30 -3.21 5.39 6.52
N LYS A 31 -4.28 6.18 6.57
CA LYS A 31 -5.66 5.67 6.49
C LYS A 31 -6.29 6.10 5.18
N GLY A 32 -6.93 5.17 4.49
CA GLY A 32 -7.40 5.46 3.15
C GLY A 32 -8.24 4.35 2.53
N MET A 33 -8.28 4.38 1.21
CA MET A 33 -9.02 3.43 0.39
C MET A 33 -8.05 2.67 -0.51
N LEU A 34 -8.30 1.37 -0.65
CA LEU A 34 -7.51 0.49 -1.50
C LEU A 34 -8.30 0.05 -2.71
N TYR A 35 -7.72 0.19 -3.89
CA TYR A 35 -8.21 -0.36 -5.14
C TYR A 35 -7.26 -1.44 -5.60
N LEU A 36 -7.81 -2.63 -5.82
CA LEU A 36 -7.11 -3.72 -6.47
C LEU A 36 -7.52 -3.75 -7.93
N THR A 37 -6.53 -3.71 -8.81
CA THR A 37 -6.67 -3.93 -10.25
C THR A 37 -5.91 -5.21 -10.61
N PRO A 38 -6.02 -5.75 -11.84
CA PRO A 38 -5.33 -6.99 -12.20
C PRO A 38 -3.80 -6.98 -11.97
N TYR A 39 -3.14 -5.82 -12.12
CA TYR A 39 -1.67 -5.75 -12.12
C TYR A 39 -1.06 -4.93 -10.99
N ARG A 40 -1.89 -4.10 -10.33
CA ARG A 40 -1.41 -3.15 -9.33
C ARG A 40 -2.44 -2.88 -8.27
N MET A 41 -1.92 -2.55 -7.10
CA MET A 41 -2.67 -1.97 -6.00
C MET A 41 -2.51 -0.44 -6.04
N ILE A 42 -3.60 0.26 -5.72
CA ILE A 42 -3.62 1.72 -5.61
C ILE A 42 -4.25 2.07 -4.27
N PHE A 43 -3.48 2.70 -3.40
CA PHE A 43 -3.93 3.27 -2.15
C PHE A 43 -4.14 4.77 -2.33
N VAL A 44 -5.26 5.29 -1.83
CA VAL A 44 -5.57 6.72 -1.82
C VAL A 44 -5.80 7.14 -0.37
N SER A 45 -5.01 8.08 0.12
CA SER A 45 -5.13 8.56 1.50
C SER A 45 -6.40 9.37 1.70
N LYS A 46 -6.93 9.29 2.92
CA LYS A 46 -8.05 10.11 3.39
C LYS A 46 -7.53 11.38 4.04
N GLY A 47 -8.15 12.52 3.74
CA GLY A 47 -7.83 13.80 4.39
C GLY A 47 -6.58 14.47 3.84
N LYS A 48 -5.83 15.16 4.71
CA LYS A 48 -4.66 15.98 4.35
C LYS A 48 -3.32 15.28 4.66
N ASP A 49 -3.24 13.97 4.42
CA ASP A 49 -1.97 13.25 4.59
C ASP A 49 -0.97 13.68 3.49
N PRO A 50 0.32 13.92 3.83
CA PRO A 50 1.33 14.24 2.83
C PRO A 50 1.46 13.19 1.71
N MET A 51 1.15 11.92 2.00
CA MET A 51 1.10 10.85 1.01
C MET A 51 -0.28 10.78 0.40
N LEU A 52 -0.52 11.52 -0.69
CA LEU A 52 -1.85 11.57 -1.32
C LEU A 52 -2.31 10.21 -1.85
N SER A 53 -1.38 9.47 -2.47
CA SER A 53 -1.63 8.13 -2.99
C SER A 53 -0.34 7.33 -3.04
N PHE A 54 -0.48 6.01 -3.05
CA PHE A 54 0.61 5.08 -3.27
C PHE A 54 0.15 4.01 -4.25
N MET A 55 0.92 3.78 -5.30
CA MET A 55 0.65 2.71 -6.26
C MET A 55 1.80 1.74 -6.21
N MET A 56 1.49 0.44 -6.20
CA MET A 56 2.52 -0.55 -6.49
C MET A 56 2.01 -1.62 -7.46
N PRO A 57 2.77 -1.91 -8.54
CA PRO A 57 2.63 -3.14 -9.29
C PRO A 57 2.88 -4.37 -8.42
N PHE A 58 2.11 -5.44 -8.63
CA PHE A 58 2.26 -6.65 -7.83
C PHE A 58 3.60 -7.36 -8.06
N TYR A 59 4.22 -7.21 -9.23
CA TYR A 59 5.50 -7.85 -9.54
C TYR A 59 6.68 -7.28 -8.73
N LEU A 60 6.54 -6.08 -8.14
CA LEU A 60 7.54 -5.47 -7.25
C LEU A 60 7.39 -5.91 -5.79
N VAL A 61 6.27 -6.58 -5.46
CA VAL A 61 6.01 -7.05 -4.10
C VAL A 61 6.55 -8.47 -3.95
N LYS A 62 7.43 -8.67 -2.97
CA LYS A 62 8.02 -9.97 -2.66
C LYS A 62 7.74 -10.37 -1.22
N GLY A 63 7.74 -11.68 -0.98
CA GLY A 63 7.62 -12.24 0.37
C GLY A 63 6.31 -11.85 1.07
N CYS A 64 5.19 -11.83 0.34
CA CYS A 64 3.89 -11.54 0.95
C CYS A 64 3.50 -12.62 1.95
N SER A 65 3.15 -12.21 3.17
CA SER A 65 2.52 -13.03 4.19
C SER A 65 1.15 -12.46 4.57
N ILE A 66 0.25 -13.33 5.01
CA ILE A 66 -1.00 -12.95 5.65
C ILE A 66 -0.81 -13.17 7.14
N GLU A 67 -0.90 -12.09 7.91
CA GLU A 67 -0.77 -12.12 9.35
C GLU A 67 -2.17 -12.13 9.98
N GLN A 68 -2.40 -13.08 10.89
CA GLN A 68 -3.68 -13.28 11.57
C GLN A 68 -3.52 -13.18 13.09
N PRO A 69 -3.37 -11.97 13.63
CA PRO A 69 -3.26 -11.74 15.06
C PRO A 69 -4.60 -12.00 15.77
N VAL A 70 -4.55 -12.61 16.96
CA VAL A 70 -5.74 -12.98 17.76
C VAL A 70 -6.52 -11.74 18.23
N PHE A 71 -5.84 -10.61 18.45
CA PHE A 71 -6.40 -9.41 19.07
C PHE A 71 -6.30 -8.16 18.20
N SER A 72 -6.01 -8.29 16.91
CA SER A 72 -6.00 -7.16 15.99
C SER A 72 -6.50 -7.56 14.60
N ALA A 73 -6.61 -6.59 13.70
CA ALA A 73 -7.02 -6.86 12.33
C ALA A 73 -5.97 -7.71 11.58
N ASN A 74 -6.45 -8.55 10.67
CA ASN A 74 -5.58 -9.24 9.72
C ASN A 74 -4.91 -8.22 8.81
N TYR A 75 -3.65 -8.45 8.47
CA TYR A 75 -2.92 -7.60 7.54
C TYR A 75 -2.05 -8.41 6.59
N ILE A 76 -1.80 -7.84 5.42
CA ILE A 76 -0.84 -8.38 4.46
C ILE A 76 0.46 -7.63 4.68
N LYS A 77 1.56 -8.36 4.80
CA LYS A 77 2.90 -7.78 4.88
C LYS A 77 3.71 -8.27 3.70
N GLY A 78 4.49 -7.39 3.09
CA GLY A 78 5.39 -7.75 1.99
C GLY A 78 6.51 -6.73 1.88
N GLN A 79 7.57 -7.09 1.17
CA GLN A 79 8.66 -6.19 0.84
C GLN A 79 8.45 -5.63 -0.57
N ILE A 80 8.57 -4.32 -0.72
CA ILE A 80 8.48 -3.65 -2.01
C ILE A 80 9.84 -3.06 -2.32
N GLN A 81 10.35 -3.33 -3.52
CA GLN A 81 11.54 -2.66 -4.04
C GLN A 81 11.11 -1.62 -5.06
N ALA A 82 11.47 -0.36 -4.82
CA ALA A 82 11.23 0.71 -5.79
C ALA A 82 12.04 0.46 -7.06
N GLU A 83 11.47 0.75 -8.23
CA GLU A 83 12.22 0.70 -9.48
C GLU A 83 13.26 1.83 -9.53
N ALA A 84 14.36 1.56 -10.24
CA ALA A 84 15.37 2.58 -10.49
C ALA A 84 14.72 3.74 -11.26
N GLY A 85 14.81 4.96 -10.71
CA GLY A 85 14.20 6.16 -11.30
C GLY A 85 12.87 6.58 -10.66
N GLY A 86 12.34 5.83 -9.69
CA GLY A 86 11.27 6.30 -8.79
C GLY A 86 9.90 6.51 -9.44
N MET A 87 9.55 5.70 -10.44
CA MET A 87 8.15 5.62 -10.91
C MET A 87 7.36 4.59 -10.13
#